data_AF-A0A7X2MZG5-F1
#
_entry.id   AF-A0A7X2MZG5-F1
#
_cell.length_a   1.000
_cell.length_b   1.000
_cell.length_c   1.000
_cell.angle_alpha   90.00
_cell.angle_beta   90.00
_cell.angle_gamma   90.00
#
_symmetry.space_group_name_H-M   'P 1'
#
loop_
_entity.id
_entity.type
_entity.pdbx_description
1 polymer ?
#
loop_
_entity_poly.entity_id
_entity_poly.type
_entity_poly.pdbx_seq_one_letter_code
_entity_poly.pdbx_strand_id
1 'polypeptide(L)'
;MNRIEVLRKYVDNVLLKMTDNEERRSAYVHLYGVSQCCAMIAIKRGEDVELSMAAGMLHDIYSYSAMDSKDHAHKGVTMAIDILVASGQFNDDEIKKICTAIYSHSDKGIIDSSFAEVLKDADVMQHYFYNPLVEVKESERVRLEKLIKEFGLA
;
A
#
# COMPACT_ATOMS: atom_id res chain seq x y z
N MET A 1 12.64 -13.34 -13.19
CA MET A 1 11.47 -12.56 -12.74
C MET A 1 11.94 -11.66 -11.60
N ASN A 2 11.60 -10.36 -11.58
CA ASN A 2 12.09 -9.45 -10.53
C ASN A 2 11.33 -9.66 -9.20
N ARG A 3 11.83 -9.06 -8.11
CA ARG A 3 11.30 -9.26 -6.73
C ARG A 3 9.82 -8.87 -6.62
N ILE A 4 9.41 -7.78 -7.27
CA ILE A 4 8.02 -7.31 -7.27
C ILE A 4 7.08 -8.27 -8.00
N GLU A 5 7.50 -8.81 -9.14
CA GLU A 5 6.73 -9.82 -9.88
C GLU A 5 6.65 -11.15 -9.11
N VAL A 6 7.65 -11.50 -8.31
CA VAL A 6 7.56 -12.63 -7.36
C VAL A 6 6.50 -12.33 -6.31
N LEU A 7 6.56 -11.16 -5.67
CA LEU A 7 5.61 -10.77 -4.64
C LEU A 7 4.16 -10.74 -5.16
N ARG A 8 3.96 -10.28 -6.39
CA ARG A 8 2.64 -10.24 -7.04
C ARG A 8 1.99 -11.62 -7.09
N LYS A 9 2.76 -12.69 -7.34
CA LYS A 9 2.21 -14.06 -7.32
C LYS A 9 1.71 -14.49 -5.95
N TYR A 10 2.35 -14.05 -4.86
CA TYR A 10 1.87 -14.36 -3.51
C TYR A 10 0.57 -13.62 -3.23
N VAL A 11 0.48 -12.34 -3.62
CA VAL A 11 -0.74 -11.54 -3.51
C VAL A 11 -1.87 -12.14 -4.36
N ASP A 12 -1.60 -12.52 -5.61
CA ASP A 12 -2.55 -13.22 -6.48
C ASP A 12 -3.09 -14.49 -5.81
N ASN A 13 -2.21 -15.32 -5.23
CA ASN A 13 -2.61 -16.54 -4.56
C ASN A 13 -3.48 -16.30 -3.32
N VAL A 14 -3.34 -15.15 -2.65
CA VAL A 14 -4.23 -14.74 -1.55
C VAL A 14 -5.58 -14.31 -2.13
N LEU A 15 -5.58 -13.38 -3.08
CA LEU A 15 -6.81 -12.80 -3.63
C LEU A 15 -7.66 -13.81 -4.40
N LEU A 16 -7.05 -14.77 -5.09
CA LEU A 16 -7.77 -15.84 -5.79
C LEU A 16 -8.61 -16.73 -4.86
N LYS A 17 -8.32 -16.75 -3.56
CA LYS A 17 -9.10 -17.47 -2.55
C LYS A 17 -10.34 -16.72 -2.08
N MET A 18 -10.47 -15.42 -2.41
CA MET A 18 -11.66 -14.65 -2.10
C MET A 18 -12.86 -15.17 -2.92
N THR A 19 -13.98 -15.34 -2.24
CA THR A 19 -15.23 -15.83 -2.84
C THR A 19 -16.07 -14.70 -3.44
N ASP A 20 -15.97 -13.48 -2.88
CA ASP A 20 -16.63 -12.30 -3.42
C ASP A 20 -15.84 -11.77 -4.63
N ASN A 21 -16.45 -11.88 -5.81
CA ASN A 21 -15.82 -11.48 -7.07
C ASN A 21 -15.69 -9.95 -7.21
N GLU A 22 -16.63 -9.18 -6.66
CA GLU A 22 -16.59 -7.72 -6.74
C GLU A 22 -15.52 -7.20 -5.79
N GLU A 23 -15.46 -7.73 -4.57
CA GLU A 23 -14.44 -7.32 -3.61
C GLU A 23 -13.05 -7.76 -4.05
N ARG A 24 -12.91 -8.96 -4.64
CA ARG A 24 -11.64 -9.39 -5.23
C ARG A 24 -11.17 -8.46 -6.35
N ARG A 25 -12.08 -7.98 -7.21
CA ARG A 25 -11.75 -6.98 -8.24
C ARG A 25 -11.28 -5.68 -7.59
N SER A 26 -11.99 -5.21 -6.57
CA SER A 26 -11.61 -4.01 -5.80
C SER A 26 -10.22 -4.16 -5.18
N ALA A 27 -9.91 -5.33 -4.61
CA ALA A 27 -8.61 -5.65 -4.04
C ALA A 27 -7.48 -5.53 -5.06
N TYR A 28 -7.64 -6.11 -6.25
CA TYR A 28 -6.64 -6.00 -7.32
C TYR A 28 -6.41 -4.55 -7.73
N VAL A 29 -7.48 -3.79 -7.96
CA VAL A 29 -7.40 -2.39 -8.39
C VAL A 29 -6.72 -1.54 -7.32
N HIS A 30 -7.09 -1.73 -6.05
CA HIS A 30 -6.57 -0.93 -4.95
C HIS A 30 -5.11 -1.29 -4.64
N LEU A 31 -4.79 -2.55 -4.33
CA LEU A 31 -3.42 -2.94 -3.93
C LEU A 31 -2.39 -2.65 -5.03
N TYR A 32 -2.73 -2.92 -6.29
CA TYR A 32 -1.80 -2.64 -7.39
C TYR A 32 -1.75 -1.15 -7.73
N GLY A 33 -2.88 -0.44 -7.62
CA GLY A 33 -2.90 1.02 -7.76
C GLY A 33 -2.02 1.71 -6.71
N VAL A 34 -2.12 1.30 -5.44
CA VAL A 34 -1.29 1.86 -4.35
C VAL A 34 0.18 1.51 -4.59
N SER A 35 0.50 0.29 -5.01
CA SER A 35 1.87 -0.09 -5.39
C SER A 35 2.44 0.80 -6.51
N GLN A 36 1.63 1.14 -7.52
CA GLN A 36 2.03 2.04 -8.61
C GLN A 36 2.20 3.50 -8.13
N CYS A 37 1.29 3.99 -7.28
CA CYS A 37 1.42 5.31 -6.65
C CYS A 37 2.69 5.39 -5.78
N CYS A 38 2.99 4.33 -5.01
CA CYS A 38 4.24 4.20 -4.26
C CYS A 38 5.47 4.35 -5.16
N ALA A 39 5.48 3.69 -6.32
CA ALA A 39 6.60 3.80 -7.26
C ALA A 39 6.80 5.26 -7.71
N MET A 40 5.72 5.91 -8.14
CA MET A 40 5.76 7.29 -8.62
C MET A 40 6.23 8.27 -7.54
N ILE A 41 5.69 8.14 -6.32
CA ILE A 41 6.04 9.00 -5.19
C ILE A 41 7.48 8.75 -4.74
N ALA A 42 7.91 7.49 -4.64
CA ALA A 42 9.28 7.15 -4.25
C ALA A 42 10.30 7.71 -5.23
N ILE A 43 10.04 7.60 -6.55
CA ILE A 43 10.90 8.19 -7.60
C ILE A 43 11.04 9.70 -7.39
N LYS A 44 9.92 10.41 -7.18
CA LYS A 44 9.93 11.87 -7.01
C LYS A 44 10.68 12.30 -5.74
N ARG A 45 10.54 11.53 -4.66
CA ARG A 45 11.09 11.86 -3.33
C ARG A 45 12.48 11.28 -3.06
N GLY A 46 13.01 10.45 -3.95
CA GLY A 46 14.31 9.79 -3.76
C GLY A 46 14.29 8.66 -2.73
N GLU A 47 13.12 8.03 -2.54
CA GLU A 47 12.95 6.86 -1.66
C GLU A 47 13.18 5.54 -2.41
N ASP A 48 13.29 4.45 -1.65
CA ASP A 48 13.45 3.11 -2.20
C ASP A 48 12.18 2.65 -2.94
N VAL A 49 12.21 2.74 -4.26
CA VAL A 49 11.08 2.42 -5.15
C VAL A 49 10.62 0.99 -4.97
N GLU A 50 11.54 0.02 -4.88
CA GLU A 50 11.18 -1.40 -4.83
C GLU A 50 10.52 -1.75 -3.49
N LEU A 51 11.10 -1.28 -2.38
CA LEU A 51 10.50 -1.51 -1.06
C LEU A 51 9.17 -0.75 -0.91
N SER A 52 9.03 0.46 -1.46
CA SER A 52 7.78 1.21 -1.42
C SER A 52 6.69 0.51 -2.22
N MET A 53 7.01 -0.05 -3.38
CA MET A 53 6.08 -0.85 -4.17
C MET A 53 5.62 -2.10 -3.42
N ALA A 54 6.54 -2.79 -2.73
CA ALA A 54 6.22 -3.96 -1.91
C ALA A 54 5.29 -3.60 -0.75
N ALA A 55 5.57 -2.50 -0.04
CA ALA A 55 4.71 -1.99 1.03
C ALA A 55 3.30 -1.66 0.50
N GLY A 56 3.21 -0.94 -0.63
CA GLY A 56 1.92 -0.60 -1.25
C GLY A 56 1.09 -1.81 -1.65
N MET A 57 1.73 -2.88 -2.15
CA MET A 57 1.02 -4.10 -2.55
C MET A 57 0.50 -4.92 -1.37
N LEU A 58 1.11 -4.78 -0.19
CA LEU A 58 0.82 -5.60 0.98
C LEU A 58 0.01 -4.89 2.07
N HIS A 59 -0.06 -3.55 2.05
CA HIS A 59 -0.57 -2.79 3.21
C HIS A 59 -1.97 -3.23 3.68
N ASP A 60 -2.87 -3.51 2.73
CA ASP A 60 -4.26 -3.91 2.98
C ASP A 60 -4.55 -5.39 2.65
N ILE A 61 -3.51 -6.21 2.44
CA ILE A 61 -3.71 -7.62 2.03
C ILE A 61 -4.53 -8.41 3.04
N TYR A 62 -4.39 -8.09 4.33
CA TYR A 62 -5.17 -8.69 5.40
C TYR A 62 -6.65 -8.33 5.31
N SER A 63 -6.97 -7.05 5.05
CA SER A 63 -8.35 -6.57 4.92
C SER A 63 -9.12 -7.41 3.92
N TYR A 64 -8.53 -7.65 2.75
CA TYR A 64 -9.15 -8.44 1.69
C TYR A 64 -9.16 -9.94 1.98
N SER A 65 -8.07 -10.48 2.56
CA SER A 65 -8.02 -11.91 2.88
C SER A 65 -8.98 -12.32 3.99
N ALA A 66 -9.15 -11.45 5.00
CA ALA A 66 -10.00 -11.71 6.15
C ALA A 66 -11.43 -11.15 5.98
N MET A 67 -11.66 -10.34 4.95
CA MET A 67 -12.87 -9.52 4.78
C MET A 67 -13.16 -8.68 6.04
N ASP A 68 -12.10 -8.18 6.69
CA ASP A 68 -12.14 -7.41 7.93
C ASP A 68 -11.17 -6.22 7.87
N SER A 69 -11.71 -5.01 7.79
CA SER A 69 -10.93 -3.77 7.78
C SER A 69 -10.67 -3.20 9.17
N LYS A 70 -11.16 -3.83 10.25
CA LYS A 70 -10.95 -3.32 11.61
C LYS A 70 -9.52 -3.60 12.04
N ASP A 71 -8.78 -2.53 12.33
CA ASP A 71 -7.40 -2.59 12.81
C ASP A 71 -6.46 -3.33 11.84
N HIS A 72 -6.73 -3.19 10.54
CA HIS A 72 -6.05 -3.94 9.49
C HIS A 72 -4.57 -3.60 9.36
N ALA A 73 -4.16 -2.35 9.64
CA ALA A 73 -2.75 -1.95 9.60
C ALA A 73 -1.91 -2.78 10.59
N HIS A 74 -2.41 -2.96 11.82
CA HIS A 74 -1.73 -3.74 12.85
C HIS A 74 -1.79 -5.24 12.57
N LYS A 75 -2.99 -5.76 12.26
CA LYS A 75 -3.20 -7.19 11.99
C LYS A 75 -2.51 -7.66 10.70
N GLY A 76 -2.39 -6.77 9.73
CA GLY A 76 -1.80 -7.02 8.42
C GLY A 76 -0.30 -7.20 8.44
N VAL A 77 0.41 -6.71 9.47
CA VAL A 77 1.86 -6.88 9.60
C VAL A 77 2.25 -8.35 9.63
N THR A 78 1.57 -9.19 10.41
CA THR A 78 1.90 -10.62 10.49
C THR A 78 1.79 -11.29 9.11
N MET A 79 0.72 -11.00 8.37
CA MET A 79 0.52 -11.55 7.03
C MET A 79 1.57 -11.03 6.03
N ALA A 80 1.93 -9.74 6.12
CA ALA A 80 2.99 -9.16 5.29
C ALA A 80 4.34 -9.82 5.58
N ILE A 81 4.70 -10.05 6.84
CA ILE A 81 5.91 -10.77 7.25
C ILE A 81 5.92 -12.17 6.63
N ASP A 82 4.84 -12.94 6.80
CA ASP A 82 4.74 -14.30 6.29
C ASP A 82 4.95 -14.36 4.78
N ILE A 83 4.33 -13.44 4.03
CA ILE A 83 4.49 -13.35 2.57
C ILE A 83 5.93 -12.98 2.19
N LEU A 84 6.51 -11.96 2.83
CA LEU A 84 7.86 -11.49 2.51
C LEU A 84 8.92 -12.56 2.81
N VAL A 85 8.83 -13.22 3.98
CA VAL A 85 9.71 -14.33 4.37
C VAL A 85 9.54 -15.49 3.39
N ALA A 86 8.31 -15.91 3.09
CA ALA A 86 8.04 -17.02 2.18
C ALA A 86 8.52 -16.76 0.75
N SER A 87 8.61 -15.48 0.33
CA SER A 87 9.14 -15.11 -0.99
C SER A 87 10.66 -15.34 -1.12
N GLY A 88 11.40 -15.31 0.00
CA GLY A 88 12.85 -15.38 0.02
C GLY A 88 13.55 -14.24 -0.74
N GLN A 89 12.84 -13.15 -1.04
CA GLN A 89 13.34 -12.04 -1.86
C GLN A 89 13.83 -10.85 -1.03
N PHE A 90 13.53 -10.78 0.26
CA PHE A 90 13.81 -9.62 1.12
C PHE A 90 14.59 -10.05 2.35
N ASN A 91 15.55 -9.21 2.77
CA ASN A 91 16.29 -9.41 4.01
C ASN A 91 15.54 -8.83 5.23
N ASP A 92 16.02 -9.13 6.42
CA ASP A 92 15.35 -8.76 7.68
C ASP A 92 15.15 -7.24 7.83
N ASP A 93 16.12 -6.43 7.41
CA ASP A 93 16.03 -4.97 7.50
C ASP A 93 15.00 -4.40 6.52
N GLU A 94 14.95 -4.95 5.30
CA GLU A 94 13.94 -4.60 4.30
C GLU A 94 12.53 -5.00 4.77
N ILE A 95 12.37 -6.21 5.29
CA ILE A 95 11.10 -6.70 5.84
C ILE A 95 10.65 -5.79 6.98
N LYS A 96 11.55 -5.46 7.92
CA LYS A 96 11.25 -4.56 9.04
C LYS A 96 10.81 -3.18 8.56
N LYS A 97 11.51 -2.62 7.57
CA LYS A 97 11.19 -1.31 6.98
C LYS A 97 9.81 -1.31 6.32
N ILE A 98 9.49 -2.32 5.50
CA ILE A 98 8.18 -2.50 4.87
C ILE A 98 7.09 -2.62 5.93
N CYS A 99 7.28 -3.51 6.91
CA CYS A 99 6.27 -3.80 7.93
C CYS A 99 6.02 -2.62 8.87
N THR A 100 7.04 -1.80 9.14
CA THR A 100 6.87 -0.57 9.93
C THR A 100 6.03 0.46 9.18
N ALA A 101 6.22 0.61 7.86
CA ALA A 101 5.37 1.47 7.04
C ALA A 101 3.92 0.96 6.99
N ILE A 102 3.73 -0.35 6.82
CA ILE A 102 2.39 -0.97 6.85
C ILE A 102 1.73 -0.76 8.21
N TYR A 103 2.46 -0.92 9.31
CA TYR A 103 1.90 -0.77 10.66
C TYR A 103 1.27 0.63 10.87
N SER A 104 1.94 1.68 10.40
CA SER A 104 1.52 3.06 10.68
C SER A 104 0.70 3.71 9.56
N HIS A 105 0.44 3.03 8.44
CA HIS A 105 -0.15 3.67 7.26
C HIS A 105 -1.57 4.24 7.52
N SER A 106 -2.32 3.65 8.46
CA SER A 106 -3.64 4.15 8.87
C SER A 106 -3.56 5.44 9.71
N ASP A 107 -2.42 5.73 10.34
CA ASP A 107 -2.20 6.91 11.18
C ASP A 107 -1.85 8.15 10.35
N LYS A 108 -2.79 8.57 9.49
CA LYS A 108 -2.61 9.64 8.51
C LYS A 108 -2.35 11.02 9.12
N GLY A 109 -2.70 11.22 10.39
CA GLY A 109 -2.43 12.46 11.14
C GLY A 109 -1.05 12.52 11.80
N ILE A 110 -0.33 11.39 11.86
CA ILE A 110 1.03 11.30 12.42
C ILE A 110 2.02 11.33 11.26
N ILE A 111 3.11 12.07 11.40
CA ILE A 111 4.23 12.06 10.44
C ILE A 111 5.24 11.03 10.94
N ASP A 112 5.50 10.02 10.12
CA ASP A 112 6.49 8.97 10.37
C ASP A 112 7.77 9.19 9.53
N SER A 113 8.56 8.12 9.35
CA SER A 113 9.69 8.12 8.42
C SER A 113 9.27 8.53 7.00
N SER A 114 10.19 9.14 6.25
CA SER A 114 9.96 9.54 4.85
C SER A 114 9.45 8.38 3.99
N PHE A 115 9.97 7.17 4.21
CA PHE A 115 9.49 5.95 3.55
C PHE A 115 8.04 5.58 3.91
N ALA A 116 7.65 5.68 5.19
CA ALA A 116 6.27 5.42 5.60
C ALA A 116 5.29 6.46 5.02
N GLU A 117 5.72 7.72 4.91
CA GLU A 117 4.91 8.76 4.28
C GLU A 117 4.69 8.52 2.79
N VAL A 118 5.59 7.81 2.08
CA VAL A 118 5.32 7.35 0.70
C VAL A 118 4.07 6.47 0.65
N LEU A 119 3.95 5.50 1.56
CA LEU A 119 2.83 4.56 1.57
C LEU A 119 1.51 5.28 1.91
N LYS A 120 1.50 6.12 2.94
CA LYS A 120 0.32 6.89 3.32
C LYS A 120 -0.18 7.77 2.19
N ASP A 121 0.75 8.42 1.50
CA ASP A 121 0.42 9.30 0.40
C ASP A 121 -0.01 8.53 -0.85
N ALA A 122 0.58 7.37 -1.10
CA ALA A 122 0.18 6.48 -2.19
C ALA A 122 -1.24 5.94 -2.01
N ASP A 123 -1.61 5.58 -0.79
CA ASP A 123 -2.97 5.15 -0.44
C ASP A 123 -4.00 6.26 -0.71
N VAL A 124 -3.74 7.48 -0.19
CA VAL A 124 -4.59 8.65 -0.46
C VAL A 124 -4.66 9.00 -1.94
N MET A 125 -3.52 8.95 -2.64
CA MET A 125 -3.46 9.23 -4.07
C MET A 125 -4.28 8.22 -4.88
N GLN A 126 -4.21 6.92 -4.54
CA GLN A 126 -4.99 5.89 -5.21
C GLN A 126 -6.49 6.06 -4.94
N HIS A 127 -6.90 6.36 -3.70
CA HIS A 127 -8.31 6.65 -3.40
C HIS A 127 -8.85 7.81 -4.25
N TYR A 128 -8.10 8.90 -4.35
CA TYR A 128 -8.50 10.04 -5.16
C TYR A 128 -8.59 9.70 -6.65
N PHE A 129 -7.56 9.07 -7.21
CA PHE A 129 -7.52 8.77 -8.65
C PHE A 129 -8.39 7.60 -9.07
N TYR A 130 -8.81 6.74 -8.14
CA TYR A 130 -9.82 5.73 -8.43
C TYR A 130 -11.13 6.39 -8.91
N ASN A 131 -11.56 7.46 -8.24
CA ASN A 131 -12.69 8.27 -8.70
C ASN A 131 -12.64 9.71 -8.12
N PRO A 132 -12.06 10.67 -8.87
CA PRO A 132 -11.96 12.07 -8.43
C PRO A 132 -13.30 12.80 -8.25
N LEU A 133 -14.42 12.19 -8.67
CA LEU A 133 -15.76 12.76 -8.55
C LEU A 133 -16.44 12.40 -7.22
N VAL A 134 -15.83 11.52 -6.42
CA VAL A 134 -16.32 11.16 -5.08
C VAL A 134 -15.65 12.04 -4.04
N GLU A 135 -16.42 12.40 -3.00
CA GLU A 135 -15.90 13.18 -1.89
C GLU A 135 -14.76 12.45 -1.18
N VAL A 136 -13.67 13.17 -0.97
CA VAL A 136 -12.48 12.68 -0.27
C VAL A 136 -12.74 12.67 1.23
N LYS A 137 -12.31 11.61 1.91
CA LYS A 137 -12.42 11.52 3.37
C LYS A 137 -11.73 12.71 4.03
N GLU A 138 -12.36 13.29 5.05
CA GLU A 138 -11.80 14.45 5.78
C GLU A 138 -10.38 14.20 6.31
N SER A 139 -10.10 12.97 6.76
CA SER A 139 -8.78 12.55 7.25
C SER A 139 -7.70 12.53 6.16
N GLU A 140 -8.06 12.55 4.88
CA GLU A 140 -7.16 12.48 3.75
C GLU A 140 -6.99 13.84 3.04
N ARG A 141 -7.92 14.78 3.23
CA ARG A 141 -7.99 16.05 2.49
C ARG A 141 -6.67 16.84 2.51
N VAL A 142 -6.11 17.09 3.69
CA VAL A 142 -4.87 17.86 3.84
C VAL A 142 -3.68 17.19 3.12
N ARG A 143 -3.65 15.86 3.13
CA ARG A 143 -2.59 15.06 2.51
C ARG A 143 -2.74 15.08 0.99
N LEU A 144 -3.96 14.94 0.50
CA LEU A 144 -4.28 15.07 -0.92
C LEU A 144 -3.93 16.45 -1.48
N GLU A 145 -4.29 17.55 -0.79
CA GLU A 145 -3.97 18.91 -1.25
C GLU A 145 -2.47 19.11 -1.46
N LYS A 146 -1.65 18.59 -0.53
CA LYS A 146 -0.18 18.60 -0.66
C LYS A 146 0.28 17.79 -1.86
N LEU A 147 -0.29 16.60 -2.08
CA LEU A 147 0.03 15.74 -3.21
C LEU A 147 -0.30 16.38 -4.56
N ILE A 148 -1.50 16.95 -4.70
CA ILE A 148 -1.91 17.65 -5.92
C ILE A 148 -0.94 18.78 -6.27
N LYS A 149 -0.53 19.57 -5.27
CA LYS A 149 0.48 20.63 -5.46
C LYS A 149 1.86 20.07 -5.77
N GLU A 150 2.30 19.04 -5.05
CA GLU A 150 3.60 18.39 -5.25
C GLU A 150 3.76 17.86 -6.67
N PHE A 151 2.68 17.28 -7.23
CA PHE A 151 2.67 16.68 -8.57
C PHE A 151 2.19 17.62 -9.68
N GLY A 152 1.86 18.88 -9.38
CA GLY A 152 1.47 19.88 -10.38
C GLY A 152 0.14 19.58 -11.07
N LEU A 153 -0.82 19.04 -10.31
CA LEU A 153 -2.15 18.64 -10.78
C LEU A 153 -3.23 19.71 -10.54
N ALA A 154 -2.81 20.90 -10.09
CA ALA A 154 -3.63 22.10 -9.88
C ALA A 154 -2.97 23.32 -10.52
#